data_AF-A0A9P1C8S5-F1
#
_entry.id   AF-A0A9P1C8S5-F1
#
_cell.length_a   1.000
_cell.length_b   1.000
_cell.length_c   1.000
_cell.angle_alpha   90.00
_cell.angle_beta   90.00
_cell.angle_gamma   90.00
#
_symmetry.space_group_name_H-M   'P 1'
#
loop_
_entity.id
_entity.type
_entity.pdbx_description
1 polymer ?
#
loop_
_entity_poly.entity_id
_entity_poly.type
_entity_poly.pdbx_seq_one_letter_code
_entity_poly.pdbx_strand_id
1 'polypeptide(L)'
;MPRIWLHYIEFLMKQKKITRARRALDRALRSLPITQHSRIWELYVKFIKDGEVPKETALCAFRRYLMLEPDHVEIYIAYLRTIGRYDEAAQKLANVVDDEDFSSMEGKTRHQLWMDLCDLVSKHPADIKALNIESIIRSGIRQFTDEVGRLWISLGDHFIRLGQFEKARDIYEEAMATVSTVHDFSLIFESYAKFLESLISAHMEREAASAVSAAEADLLMLRLEDLLGRRPELVSSVKLRQNPHNVHEWLQRAKLYKDDVLIALWVGDREWSTPQWSG
;
A
#
# COMPACT_ATOMS: atom_id res chain seq x y z
N MET A 1 -41.49 -4.52 -17.62
CA MET A 1 -41.63 -5.95 -17.28
C MET A 1 -40.25 -6.55 -16.95
N PRO A 2 -39.66 -6.27 -15.77
CA PRO A 2 -38.30 -6.72 -15.43
C PRO A 2 -38.23 -8.22 -15.12
N ARG A 3 -39.25 -8.75 -14.44
CA ARG A 3 -39.28 -10.15 -13.95
C ARG A 3 -39.12 -11.17 -15.06
N ILE A 4 -39.71 -10.92 -16.24
CA ILE A 4 -39.59 -11.82 -17.39
C ILE A 4 -38.14 -11.92 -17.85
N TRP A 5 -37.44 -10.78 -17.91
CA TRP A 5 -36.02 -10.75 -18.22
C TRP A 5 -35.19 -11.47 -17.16
N LEU A 6 -35.44 -11.21 -15.87
CA LEU A 6 -34.71 -11.86 -14.77
C LEU A 6 -34.85 -13.39 -14.85
N HIS A 7 -36.08 -13.92 -14.94
CA HIS A 7 -36.31 -15.36 -15.04
C HIS A 7 -35.73 -15.97 -16.32
N TYR A 8 -35.81 -15.25 -17.44
CA TYR A 8 -35.21 -15.71 -18.70
C TYR A 8 -33.69 -15.78 -18.60
N ILE A 9 -33.05 -14.79 -17.99
CA ILE A 9 -31.60 -14.76 -17.76
C ILE A 9 -31.19 -15.86 -16.79
N GLU A 10 -31.87 -16.02 -15.65
CA GLU A 10 -31.61 -17.10 -14.68
C GLU A 10 -31.72 -18.48 -15.33
N PHE A 11 -32.73 -18.68 -16.18
CA PHE A 11 -32.89 -19.92 -16.94
C PHE A 11 -31.73 -20.15 -17.91
N LEU A 12 -31.28 -19.12 -18.63
CA LEU A 12 -30.12 -19.20 -19.52
C LEU A 12 -28.81 -19.45 -18.77
N MET A 13 -28.66 -18.91 -17.56
CA MET A 13 -27.52 -19.16 -16.67
C MET A 13 -27.48 -20.62 -16.23
N LYS A 14 -28.62 -21.20 -15.81
CA LYS A 14 -28.72 -22.63 -15.48
C LYS A 14 -28.33 -23.53 -16.65
N GLN A 15 -28.60 -23.10 -17.89
CA GLN A 15 -28.22 -23.84 -19.11
C GLN A 15 -26.76 -23.65 -19.56
N LYS A 16 -25.97 -22.84 -18.86
CA LYS A 16 -24.56 -22.50 -19.21
C LYS A 16 -24.37 -21.95 -20.64
N LYS A 17 -25.40 -21.33 -21.23
CA LYS A 17 -25.30 -20.71 -22.58
C LYS A 17 -24.76 -19.28 -22.50
N ILE A 18 -23.45 -19.15 -22.30
CA ILE A 18 -22.75 -17.88 -21.99
C ILE A 18 -23.04 -16.77 -23.03
N THR A 19 -22.91 -17.06 -24.32
CA THR A 19 -23.09 -16.05 -25.39
C THR A 19 -24.54 -15.55 -25.50
N ARG A 20 -25.52 -16.44 -25.29
CA ARG A 20 -26.94 -16.09 -25.32
C ARG A 20 -27.35 -15.33 -24.06
N ALA A 21 -26.85 -15.73 -22.90
CA ALA A 21 -27.06 -15.01 -21.64
C ALA A 21 -26.53 -13.58 -21.74
N ARG A 22 -25.31 -13.38 -22.25
CA ARG A 22 -24.75 -12.03 -22.48
C ARG A 22 -25.60 -11.19 -23.43
N ARG A 23 -25.99 -11.73 -24.59
CA ARG A 23 -26.85 -11.00 -25.54
C ARG A 23 -28.23 -10.67 -24.95
N ALA A 24 -28.78 -11.55 -24.11
CA ALA A 24 -30.03 -11.29 -23.41
C ALA A 24 -29.88 -10.16 -22.38
N LEU A 25 -28.79 -10.16 -21.59
CA LEU A 25 -28.44 -9.08 -20.67
C LEU A 25 -28.26 -7.73 -21.40
N ASP A 26 -27.53 -7.71 -22.52
CA ASP A 26 -27.33 -6.51 -23.34
C ASP A 26 -28.64 -6.01 -24.00
N ARG A 27 -29.62 -6.88 -24.25
CA ARG A 27 -30.96 -6.47 -24.73
C ARG A 27 -31.84 -5.98 -23.59
N ALA A 28 -31.74 -6.60 -22.41
CA ALA A 28 -32.46 -6.17 -21.23
C ALA A 28 -32.07 -4.74 -20.85
N LEU A 29 -30.76 -4.44 -20.78
CA LEU A 29 -30.26 -3.10 -20.46
C LEU A 29 -30.65 -2.03 -21.51
N ARG A 30 -30.81 -2.41 -22.77
CA ARG A 30 -31.27 -1.51 -23.85
C ARG A 30 -32.78 -1.25 -23.84
N SER A 31 -33.56 -2.21 -23.35
CA SER A 31 -35.03 -2.15 -23.41
C SER A 31 -35.68 -1.64 -22.13
N LEU A 32 -34.95 -1.64 -21.02
CA LEU A 32 -35.49 -1.27 -19.70
C LEU A 32 -35.04 0.15 -19.30
N PRO A 33 -35.91 0.91 -18.60
CA PRO A 33 -35.54 2.20 -18.02
C PRO A 33 -34.41 2.07 -16.99
N ILE A 34 -33.64 3.16 -16.81
CA ILE A 34 -32.46 3.20 -15.93
C ILE A 34 -32.75 2.79 -14.48
N THR A 35 -33.97 3.04 -13.98
CA THR A 35 -34.41 2.67 -12.63
C THR A 35 -34.41 1.16 -12.36
N GLN A 36 -34.38 0.32 -13.40
CA GLN A 36 -34.41 -1.13 -13.30
C GLN A 36 -33.05 -1.78 -13.59
N HIS A 37 -32.02 -0.97 -13.87
CA HIS A 37 -30.70 -1.46 -14.23
C HIS A 37 -29.99 -2.11 -13.04
N SER A 38 -30.15 -1.59 -11.82
CA SER A 38 -29.54 -2.15 -10.59
C SER A 38 -29.76 -3.66 -10.43
N ARG A 39 -31.02 -4.12 -10.53
CA ARG A 39 -31.37 -5.55 -10.41
C ARG A 39 -30.79 -6.42 -11.53
N ILE A 40 -30.61 -5.84 -12.72
CA ILE A 40 -30.00 -6.57 -13.84
C ILE A 40 -28.50 -6.67 -13.65
N TRP A 41 -27.87 -5.61 -13.11
CA TRP A 41 -26.46 -5.61 -12.81
C TRP A 41 -26.10 -6.59 -11.69
N GLU A 42 -26.92 -6.74 -10.65
CA GLU A 42 -26.73 -7.81 -9.66
C GLU A 42 -26.69 -9.21 -10.30
N LEU A 43 -27.59 -9.49 -11.25
CA LEU A 43 -27.57 -10.74 -12.01
C LEU A 43 -26.37 -10.81 -12.97
N TYR A 44 -25.96 -9.68 -13.55
CA TYR A 44 -24.81 -9.60 -14.43
C TYR A 44 -23.50 -9.91 -13.67
N VAL A 45 -23.34 -9.39 -12.46
CA VAL A 45 -22.21 -9.69 -11.57
C VAL A 45 -22.20 -11.16 -11.18
N LYS A 46 -23.35 -11.74 -10.82
CA LYS A 46 -23.46 -13.20 -10.57
C LYS A 46 -23.06 -13.99 -11.81
N PHE A 47 -23.51 -13.59 -12.99
CA PHE A 47 -23.14 -14.23 -14.26
C PHE A 47 -21.64 -14.15 -14.57
N ILE A 48 -20.98 -13.03 -14.25
CA ILE A 48 -19.53 -12.91 -14.40
C ILE A 48 -18.79 -13.81 -13.41
N LYS A 49 -19.27 -13.93 -12.16
CA LYS A 49 -18.66 -14.78 -11.12
C LYS A 49 -18.83 -16.27 -11.42
N ASP A 50 -19.98 -16.67 -11.95
CA ASP A 50 -20.32 -18.07 -12.22
C ASP A 50 -19.81 -18.58 -13.59
N GLY A 51 -19.55 -17.66 -14.53
CA GLY A 51 -19.20 -18.01 -15.90
C GLY A 51 -17.70 -17.93 -16.20
N GLU A 52 -17.19 -18.88 -16.99
CA GLU A 52 -15.94 -18.74 -17.75
C GLU A 52 -16.09 -17.70 -18.88
N VAL A 53 -16.50 -16.49 -18.51
CA VAL A 53 -16.63 -15.38 -19.45
C VAL A 53 -15.23 -14.94 -19.85
N PRO A 54 -14.96 -14.70 -21.14
CA PRO A 54 -13.69 -14.11 -21.56
C PRO A 54 -13.41 -12.82 -20.78
N LYS A 55 -12.19 -12.72 -20.22
CA LYS A 55 -11.76 -11.65 -19.30
C LYS A 55 -12.11 -10.25 -19.83
N GLU A 56 -11.87 -10.00 -21.11
CA GLU A 56 -12.14 -8.71 -21.77
C GLU A 56 -13.63 -8.35 -21.81
N THR A 57 -14.51 -9.33 -21.96
CA THR A 57 -15.96 -9.09 -22.01
C THR A 57 -16.49 -8.70 -20.63
N ALA A 58 -15.93 -9.26 -19.57
CA ALA A 58 -16.26 -8.87 -18.21
C ALA A 58 -15.75 -7.44 -17.92
N LEU A 59 -14.52 -7.11 -18.31
CA LEU A 59 -13.99 -5.74 -18.17
C LEU A 59 -14.86 -4.70 -18.89
N CYS A 60 -15.25 -4.96 -20.14
CA CYS A 60 -16.15 -4.06 -20.88
C CYS A 60 -17.50 -3.87 -20.18
N ALA A 61 -18.06 -4.94 -19.60
CA ALA A 61 -19.32 -4.85 -18.88
C ALA A 61 -19.19 -4.06 -17.58
N PHE A 62 -18.12 -4.27 -16.82
CA PHE A 62 -17.84 -3.48 -15.62
C PHE A 62 -17.50 -2.02 -15.91
N ARG A 63 -16.82 -1.72 -17.02
CA ARG A 63 -16.60 -0.32 -17.46
C ARG A 63 -17.92 0.37 -17.77
N ARG A 64 -18.88 -0.32 -18.40
CA ARG A 64 -20.24 0.19 -18.60
C ARG A 64 -21.00 0.35 -17.28
N TYR A 65 -20.79 -0.58 -16.34
CA TYR A 65 -21.42 -0.52 -15.03
C TYR A 65 -20.97 0.70 -14.22
N LEU A 66 -19.66 0.96 -14.20
CA LEU A 66 -19.05 2.12 -13.54
C LEU A 66 -19.50 3.48 -14.11
N MET A 67 -19.95 3.53 -15.36
CA MET A 67 -20.54 4.76 -15.93
C MET A 67 -21.92 5.08 -15.36
N LEU A 68 -22.62 4.09 -14.81
CA LEU A 68 -24.00 4.23 -14.33
C LEU A 68 -24.05 4.32 -12.80
N GLU A 69 -23.30 3.44 -12.12
CA GLU A 69 -23.23 3.40 -10.66
C GLU A 69 -21.75 3.44 -10.24
N PRO A 70 -21.20 4.64 -9.94
CA PRO A 70 -19.83 4.77 -9.45
C PRO A 70 -19.66 4.12 -8.07
N ASP A 71 -20.73 3.97 -7.29
CA ASP A 71 -20.65 3.44 -5.92
C ASP A 71 -20.19 1.98 -5.83
N HIS A 72 -20.27 1.22 -6.93
CA HIS A 72 -19.91 -0.20 -6.98
C HIS A 72 -18.50 -0.50 -7.50
N VAL A 73 -17.56 0.46 -7.39
CA VAL A 73 -16.15 0.22 -7.79
C VAL A 73 -15.52 -0.95 -7.01
N GLU A 74 -15.93 -1.16 -5.76
CA GLU A 74 -15.37 -2.20 -4.88
C GLU A 74 -15.57 -3.62 -5.45
N ILE A 75 -16.75 -3.90 -6.00
CA ILE A 75 -17.07 -5.18 -6.63
C ILE A 75 -16.19 -5.39 -7.87
N TYR A 76 -15.92 -4.32 -8.62
CA TYR A 76 -15.03 -4.37 -9.77
C TYR A 76 -13.57 -4.61 -9.36
N ILE A 77 -13.09 -3.94 -8.31
CA ILE A 77 -11.74 -4.13 -7.76
C ILE A 77 -11.58 -5.58 -7.27
N ALA A 78 -12.56 -6.12 -6.54
CA ALA A 78 -12.55 -7.51 -6.10
C ALA A 78 -12.48 -8.48 -7.28
N TYR A 79 -13.19 -8.20 -8.37
CA TYR A 79 -13.11 -9.00 -9.60
C TYR A 79 -11.77 -8.86 -10.33
N LEU A 80 -11.18 -7.67 -10.36
CA LEU A 80 -9.85 -7.50 -10.95
C LEU A 80 -8.77 -8.28 -10.18
N ARG A 81 -8.90 -8.37 -8.85
CA ARG A 81 -8.02 -9.20 -8.01
C ARG A 81 -8.11 -10.69 -8.35
N THR A 82 -9.30 -11.20 -8.72
CA THR A 82 -9.44 -12.61 -9.12
C THR A 82 -8.89 -12.90 -10.51
N ILE A 83 -8.94 -11.93 -11.43
CA ILE A 83 -8.37 -12.09 -12.78
C ILE A 83 -6.83 -11.93 -12.79
N GLY A 84 -6.27 -11.23 -11.80
CA GLY A 84 -4.84 -10.90 -11.72
C GLY A 84 -4.45 -9.67 -12.54
N ARG A 85 -5.39 -8.74 -12.80
CA ARG A 85 -5.10 -7.46 -13.46
C ARG A 85 -4.91 -6.37 -12.40
N TYR A 86 -3.76 -6.41 -11.73
CA TYR A 86 -3.48 -5.56 -10.57
C TYR A 86 -3.33 -4.07 -10.93
N ASP A 87 -2.86 -3.74 -12.14
CA ASP A 87 -2.65 -2.34 -12.57
C ASP A 87 -3.96 -1.55 -12.66
N GLU A 88 -4.96 -2.15 -13.32
CA GLU A 88 -6.28 -1.53 -13.44
C GLU A 88 -6.96 -1.43 -12.06
N ALA A 89 -6.70 -2.40 -11.17
CA ALA A 89 -7.23 -2.39 -9.82
C ALA A 89 -6.60 -1.27 -8.99
N ALA A 90 -5.29 -1.11 -9.07
CA ALA A 90 -4.55 -0.06 -8.37
C ALA A 90 -4.96 1.33 -8.87
N GLN A 91 -5.12 1.53 -10.18
CA GLN A 91 -5.58 2.81 -10.74
C GLN A 91 -6.99 3.16 -10.28
N LYS A 92 -7.89 2.18 -10.26
CA LYS A 92 -9.26 2.41 -9.77
C LYS A 92 -9.31 2.66 -8.28
N LEU A 93 -8.51 1.96 -7.48
CA LEU A 93 -8.37 2.23 -6.06
C LEU A 93 -7.80 3.63 -5.81
N ALA A 94 -6.77 4.05 -6.53
CA ALA A 94 -6.17 5.38 -6.40
C ALA A 94 -7.21 6.48 -6.69
N ASN A 95 -7.95 6.37 -7.79
CA ASN A 95 -9.00 7.34 -8.11
C ASN A 95 -10.10 7.38 -7.03
N VAL A 96 -10.55 6.22 -6.55
CA VAL A 96 -11.56 6.13 -5.48
C VAL A 96 -11.08 6.74 -4.18
N VAL A 97 -9.78 6.63 -3.92
CA VAL A 97 -9.14 7.16 -2.73
C VAL A 97 -8.94 8.68 -2.81
N ASP A 98 -8.64 9.21 -4.00
CA ASP A 98 -8.51 10.66 -4.25
C ASP A 98 -9.88 11.38 -4.23
N ASP A 99 -10.97 10.68 -4.54
CA ASP A 99 -12.33 11.21 -4.49
C ASP A 99 -12.84 11.34 -3.03
N GLU A 100 -12.85 12.57 -2.49
CA GLU A 100 -13.25 12.81 -1.09
C GLU A 100 -14.72 12.49 -0.79
N ASP A 101 -15.59 12.56 -1.80
CA ASP A 101 -17.04 12.33 -1.70
C ASP A 101 -17.44 10.84 -1.81
N PHE A 102 -16.47 9.93 -2.01
CA PHE A 102 -16.80 8.52 -2.22
C PHE A 102 -17.31 7.86 -0.93
N SER A 103 -18.57 7.42 -0.95
CA SER A 103 -19.16 6.57 0.09
C SER A 103 -19.22 5.12 -0.39
N SER A 104 -18.41 4.25 0.22
CA SER A 104 -18.44 2.80 -0.01
C SER A 104 -19.80 2.19 0.31
N MET A 105 -20.40 1.49 -0.66
CA MET A 105 -21.59 0.65 -0.41
C MET A 105 -21.28 -0.56 0.49
N GLU A 106 -20.05 -1.10 0.49
CA GLU A 106 -19.65 -2.18 1.41
C GLU A 106 -19.34 -1.67 2.84
N GLY A 107 -19.43 -0.36 3.09
CA GLY A 107 -19.19 0.24 4.40
C GLY A 107 -17.71 0.28 4.81
N LYS A 108 -16.78 0.07 3.86
CA LYS A 108 -15.35 0.20 4.10
C LYS A 108 -15.00 1.65 4.39
N THR A 109 -14.09 1.87 5.35
CA THR A 109 -13.56 3.20 5.60
C THR A 109 -12.53 3.57 4.53
N ARG A 110 -12.34 4.87 4.28
CA ARG A 110 -11.29 5.36 3.38
C ARG A 110 -9.91 4.80 3.75
N HIS A 111 -9.63 4.71 5.04
CA HIS A 111 -8.40 4.09 5.56
C HIS A 111 -8.27 2.61 5.17
N GLN A 112 -9.36 1.84 5.22
CA GLN A 112 -9.34 0.44 4.77
C GLN A 112 -9.10 0.31 3.26
N LEU A 113 -9.66 1.20 2.44
CA LEU A 113 -9.37 1.23 1.00
C LEU A 113 -7.91 1.60 0.72
N TRP A 114 -7.36 2.54 1.49
CA TRP A 114 -5.94 2.90 1.42
C TRP A 114 -5.05 1.71 1.77
N MET A 115 -5.38 0.99 2.84
CA MET A 115 -4.67 -0.23 3.24
C MET A 115 -4.80 -1.35 2.20
N ASP A 116 -5.98 -1.53 1.61
CA ASP A 116 -6.21 -2.47 0.51
C ASP A 116 -5.33 -2.12 -0.71
N LEU A 117 -5.14 -0.83 -1.01
CA LEU A 117 -4.22 -0.35 -2.05
C LEU A 117 -2.77 -0.65 -1.70
N CYS A 118 -2.31 -0.33 -0.49
CA CYS A 118 -0.95 -0.63 -0.02
C CYS A 118 -0.63 -2.14 -0.03
N ASP A 119 -1.58 -2.97 0.41
CA ASP A 119 -1.45 -4.43 0.39
C ASP A 119 -1.36 -4.96 -1.06
N LEU A 120 -2.08 -4.36 -2.00
CA LEU A 120 -2.05 -4.76 -3.41
C LEU A 120 -0.73 -4.36 -4.07
N VAL A 121 -0.25 -3.15 -3.78
CA VAL A 121 1.02 -2.61 -4.28
C VAL A 121 2.23 -3.39 -3.77
N SER A 122 2.23 -3.74 -2.48
CA SER A 122 3.32 -4.53 -1.87
C SER A 122 3.32 -5.97 -2.38
N LYS A 123 2.16 -6.58 -2.65
CA LYS A 123 2.08 -7.97 -3.14
C LYS A 123 2.45 -8.13 -4.61
N HIS A 124 2.09 -7.17 -5.47
CA HIS A 124 2.31 -7.26 -6.92
C HIS A 124 3.07 -6.07 -7.54
N PRO A 125 4.34 -5.79 -7.13
CA PRO A 125 5.12 -4.68 -7.68
C PRO A 125 5.45 -4.77 -9.18
N ALA A 126 5.66 -5.98 -9.70
CA ALA A 126 6.17 -6.18 -11.05
C ALA A 126 5.15 -5.85 -12.15
N ASP A 127 3.87 -5.98 -11.84
CA ASP A 127 2.78 -5.70 -12.76
C ASP A 127 2.49 -4.20 -12.80
N ILE A 128 2.53 -3.52 -11.64
CA ILE A 128 2.09 -2.13 -11.47
C ILE A 128 3.16 -1.15 -11.96
N LYS A 129 3.15 -0.88 -13.27
CA LYS A 129 4.06 0.09 -13.92
C LYS A 129 3.46 1.48 -14.10
N ALA A 130 2.13 1.58 -14.05
CA ALA A 130 1.42 2.77 -14.50
C ALA A 130 1.19 3.84 -13.42
N LEU A 131 1.56 3.56 -12.17
CA LEU A 131 1.35 4.47 -11.04
C LEU A 131 2.69 4.84 -10.40
N ASN A 132 2.87 6.13 -10.13
CA ASN A 132 3.95 6.61 -9.28
C ASN A 132 3.59 6.32 -7.81
N ILE A 133 3.76 5.07 -7.42
CA ILE A 133 3.41 4.54 -6.10
C ILE A 133 4.04 5.36 -4.97
N GLU A 134 5.29 5.81 -5.14
CA GLU A 134 5.99 6.65 -4.16
C GLU A 134 5.24 7.96 -3.90
N SER A 135 4.75 8.63 -4.94
CA SER A 135 4.00 9.89 -4.79
C SER A 135 2.65 9.69 -4.10
N ILE A 136 1.97 8.57 -4.38
CA ILE A 136 0.69 8.23 -3.77
C ILE A 136 0.88 7.86 -2.31
N ILE A 137 1.83 6.99 -1.97
CA ILE A 137 2.06 6.62 -0.56
C ILE A 137 2.54 7.84 0.23
N ARG A 138 3.34 8.74 -0.36
CA ARG A 138 3.73 10.01 0.28
C ARG A 138 2.54 10.97 0.47
N SER A 139 1.57 11.02 -0.43
CA SER A 139 0.34 11.79 -0.17
C SER A 139 -0.48 11.15 0.95
N GLY A 140 -0.54 9.82 1.00
CA GLY A 140 -1.16 9.05 2.09
C GLY A 140 -0.56 9.35 3.46
N ILE A 141 0.77 9.36 3.58
CA ILE A 141 1.47 9.65 4.85
C ILE A 141 1.16 11.06 5.36
N ARG A 142 0.86 12.02 4.46
CA ARG A 142 0.46 13.39 4.86
C ARG A 142 -0.99 13.49 5.30
N GLN A 143 -1.86 12.65 4.73
CA GLN A 143 -3.31 12.69 4.98
C GLN A 143 -3.72 11.82 6.17
N PHE A 144 -3.04 10.69 6.39
CA PHE A 144 -3.31 9.76 7.47
C PHE A 144 -2.22 9.84 8.52
N THR A 145 -2.58 10.31 9.71
CA THR A 145 -1.71 10.33 10.89
C THR A 145 -1.66 8.97 11.60
N ASP A 146 -2.61 8.09 11.28
CA ASP A 146 -2.78 6.80 11.92
C ASP A 146 -2.07 5.72 11.10
N GLU A 147 -1.29 4.86 11.77
CA GLU A 147 -0.55 3.73 11.17
C GLU A 147 0.48 4.10 10.08
N VAL A 148 1.13 5.27 10.22
CA VAL A 148 2.21 5.73 9.33
C VAL A 148 3.33 4.68 9.19
N GLY A 149 3.63 3.94 10.28
CA GLY A 149 4.62 2.87 10.27
C GLY A 149 4.33 1.80 9.23
N ARG A 150 3.07 1.38 9.11
CA ARG A 150 2.65 0.33 8.16
C ARG A 150 2.76 0.81 6.71
N LEU A 151 2.46 2.08 6.44
CA LEU A 151 2.59 2.67 5.10
C LEU A 151 4.05 2.67 4.63
N TRP A 152 4.98 3.10 5.48
CA TRP A 152 6.41 3.06 5.17
C TRP A 152 6.92 1.64 4.93
N ILE A 153 6.47 0.67 5.74
CA ILE A 153 6.81 -0.75 5.54
C ILE A 153 6.30 -1.23 4.18
N SER A 154 5.06 -0.89 3.80
CA SER A 154 4.49 -1.30 2.51
C SER A 154 5.25 -0.70 1.32
N LEU A 155 5.76 0.52 1.45
CA LEU A 155 6.61 1.17 0.45
C LEU A 155 7.98 0.50 0.37
N GLY A 156 8.61 0.20 1.51
CA GLY A 156 9.85 -0.54 1.59
C GLY A 156 9.74 -1.92 0.92
N ASP A 157 8.73 -2.70 1.30
CA ASP A 157 8.45 -4.03 0.72
C ASP A 157 8.26 -3.99 -0.80
N HIS A 158 7.63 -2.92 -1.32
CA HIS A 158 7.48 -2.74 -2.77
C HIS A 158 8.84 -2.61 -3.47
N PHE A 159 9.76 -1.78 -2.95
CA PHE A 159 11.09 -1.62 -3.54
C PHE A 159 12.00 -2.84 -3.34
N ILE A 160 11.88 -3.53 -2.21
CA ILE A 160 12.59 -4.79 -1.95
C ILE A 160 12.25 -5.82 -3.03
N ARG A 161 10.96 -5.97 -3.35
CA ARG A 161 10.49 -6.92 -4.37
C ARG A 161 10.83 -6.51 -5.81
N LEU A 162 10.98 -5.21 -6.08
CA LEU A 162 11.53 -4.73 -7.37
C LEU A 162 13.03 -4.97 -7.49
N GLY A 163 13.71 -5.38 -6.42
CA GLY A 163 15.17 -5.58 -6.39
C GLY A 163 15.97 -4.29 -6.25
N GLN A 164 15.32 -3.15 -5.98
CA GLN A 164 15.98 -1.85 -5.78
C GLN A 164 16.30 -1.66 -4.30
N PHE A 165 17.33 -2.36 -3.81
CA PHE A 165 17.68 -2.38 -2.38
C PHE A 165 18.22 -1.05 -1.86
N GLU A 166 18.92 -0.27 -2.67
CA GLU A 166 19.43 1.05 -2.28
C GLU A 166 18.29 2.02 -1.97
N LYS A 167 17.30 2.11 -2.87
CA LYS A 167 16.12 2.95 -2.65
C LYS A 167 15.29 2.49 -1.46
N ALA A 168 15.15 1.18 -1.26
CA ALA A 168 14.48 0.66 -0.07
C ALA A 168 15.16 1.15 1.22
N ARG A 169 16.50 1.19 1.25
CA ARG A 169 17.26 1.72 2.40
C ARG A 169 17.00 3.21 2.59
N ASP A 170 17.10 4.00 1.52
CA ASP A 170 16.87 5.45 1.60
C ASP A 170 15.48 5.77 2.18
N ILE A 171 14.48 4.99 1.80
CA ILE A 171 13.11 5.09 2.30
C ILE A 171 13.01 4.72 3.78
N TYR A 172 13.69 3.66 4.22
CA TYR A 172 13.70 3.31 5.64
C TYR A 172 14.42 4.36 6.50
N GLU A 173 15.52 4.94 6.01
CA GLU A 173 16.23 6.03 6.69
C GLU A 173 15.37 7.30 6.75
N GLU A 174 14.68 7.65 5.65
CA GLU A 174 13.71 8.75 5.61
C GLU A 174 12.54 8.49 6.59
N ALA A 175 12.03 7.26 6.64
CA ALA A 175 10.97 6.87 7.55
C ALA A 175 11.39 7.02 9.02
N MET A 176 12.58 6.52 9.40
CA MET A 176 13.12 6.70 10.76
C MET A 176 13.34 8.18 11.12
N ALA A 177 13.67 9.01 10.13
CA ALA A 177 13.85 10.44 10.33
C ALA A 177 12.53 11.24 10.39
N THR A 178 11.41 10.71 9.89
CA THR A 178 10.14 11.45 9.84
C THR A 178 9.13 11.01 10.90
N VAL A 179 9.25 9.78 11.40
CA VAL A 179 8.30 9.21 12.34
C VAL A 179 8.36 9.90 13.71
N SER A 180 7.18 10.29 14.20
CA SER A 180 6.99 10.87 15.52
C SER A 180 6.59 9.82 16.57
N THR A 181 5.93 8.72 16.20
CA THR A 181 5.46 7.73 17.18
C THR A 181 6.52 6.67 17.53
N VAL A 182 6.71 6.37 18.82
CA VAL A 182 7.65 5.31 19.26
C VAL A 182 7.20 3.93 18.77
N HIS A 183 5.89 3.73 18.61
CA HIS A 183 5.33 2.48 18.11
C HIS A 183 5.69 2.28 16.63
N ASP A 184 5.38 3.25 15.77
CA ASP A 184 5.72 3.19 14.34
C ASP A 184 7.23 3.09 14.13
N PHE A 185 8.02 3.80 14.95
CA PHE A 185 9.47 3.71 14.91
C PHE A 185 9.95 2.28 15.17
N SER A 186 9.41 1.61 16.20
CA SER A 186 9.76 0.24 16.53
C SER A 186 9.41 -0.72 15.38
N LEU A 187 8.22 -0.56 14.79
CA LEU A 187 7.78 -1.38 13.66
C LEU A 187 8.70 -1.22 12.44
N ILE A 188 9.02 0.02 12.07
CA ILE A 188 9.90 0.32 10.93
C ILE A 188 11.31 -0.21 11.20
N PHE A 189 11.85 0.05 12.39
CA PHE A 189 13.20 -0.40 12.77
C PHE A 189 13.33 -1.93 12.73
N GLU A 190 12.36 -2.66 13.27
CA GLU A 190 12.34 -4.13 13.21
C GLU A 190 12.23 -4.64 11.78
N SER A 191 11.41 -3.99 10.94
CA SER A 191 11.30 -4.36 9.53
C SER A 191 12.59 -4.11 8.75
N TYR A 192 13.28 -3.00 9.02
CA TYR A 192 14.54 -2.64 8.39
C TYR A 192 15.68 -3.56 8.82
N ALA A 193 15.76 -3.90 10.12
CA ALA A 193 16.69 -4.89 10.63
C ALA A 193 16.48 -6.26 9.96
N LYS A 194 15.24 -6.75 9.91
CA LYS A 194 14.90 -8.01 9.21
C LYS A 194 15.27 -7.97 7.73
N PHE A 195 15.07 -6.83 7.06
CA PHE A 195 15.49 -6.65 5.67
C PHE A 195 17.01 -6.77 5.52
N LEU A 196 17.79 -6.07 6.35
CA LEU A 196 19.25 -6.17 6.32
C LEU A 196 19.74 -7.58 6.65
N GLU A 197 19.16 -8.24 7.66
CA GLU A 197 19.43 -9.65 7.98
C GLU A 197 19.14 -10.57 6.79
N SER A 198 17.99 -10.36 6.12
CA SER A 198 17.62 -11.16 4.93
C SER A 198 18.59 -10.97 3.77
N LEU A 199 19.11 -9.75 3.58
CA LEU A 199 20.13 -9.48 2.58
C LEU A 199 21.45 -10.15 2.95
N ILE A 200 21.90 -10.00 4.20
CA ILE A 200 23.11 -10.67 4.69
C ILE A 200 22.99 -12.18 4.48
N SER A 201 21.90 -12.81 4.91
CA SER A 201 21.65 -14.23 4.70
C SER A 201 21.72 -14.63 3.22
N ALA A 202 21.11 -13.84 2.32
CA ALA A 202 21.16 -14.10 0.88
C ALA A 202 22.55 -13.91 0.26
N HIS A 203 23.37 -13.00 0.79
CA HIS A 203 24.76 -12.83 0.38
C HIS A 203 25.66 -13.94 0.95
N MET A 204 25.49 -14.34 2.22
CA MET A 204 26.20 -15.45 2.86
C MET A 204 25.95 -16.78 2.14
N GLU A 205 24.72 -17.06 1.71
CA GLU A 205 24.43 -18.24 0.89
C GLU A 205 25.15 -18.21 -0.48
N ARG A 206 25.36 -17.01 -1.03
CA ARG A 206 26.11 -16.80 -2.29
C ARG A 206 27.61 -16.77 -2.10
N GLU A 207 28.14 -16.56 -0.89
CA GLU A 207 29.58 -16.61 -0.61
C GLU A 207 30.22 -17.95 -0.99
N ALA A 208 29.43 -19.04 -0.95
CA ALA A 208 29.85 -20.34 -1.45
C ALA A 208 30.25 -20.34 -2.94
N ALA A 209 29.90 -19.29 -3.70
CA ALA A 209 30.15 -19.16 -5.13
C ALA A 209 31.15 -18.05 -5.54
N SER A 210 31.45 -17.06 -4.68
CA SER A 210 32.26 -15.88 -5.08
C SER A 210 32.83 -15.08 -3.90
N ALA A 211 34.13 -14.77 -3.95
CA ALA A 211 34.82 -13.93 -2.95
C ALA A 211 34.36 -12.46 -2.92
N VAL A 212 33.74 -11.96 -4.00
CA VAL A 212 33.18 -10.59 -4.04
C VAL A 212 31.92 -10.50 -3.16
N SER A 213 31.15 -11.59 -3.06
CA SER A 213 29.95 -11.65 -2.22
C SER A 213 30.28 -11.55 -0.72
N ALA A 214 31.49 -11.96 -0.32
CA ALA A 214 31.92 -11.91 1.08
C ALA A 214 32.19 -10.49 1.56
N ALA A 215 32.87 -9.68 0.74
CA ALA A 215 33.11 -8.27 1.08
C ALA A 215 31.80 -7.46 1.15
N GLU A 216 30.81 -7.79 0.31
CA GLU A 216 29.48 -7.19 0.37
C GLU A 216 28.73 -7.58 1.66
N ALA A 217 28.82 -8.85 2.08
CA ALA A 217 28.22 -9.31 3.33
C ALA A 217 28.85 -8.62 4.55
N ASP A 218 30.17 -8.49 4.60
CA ASP A 218 30.90 -7.80 5.67
C ASP A 218 30.47 -6.32 5.79
N LEU A 219 30.33 -5.63 4.65
CA LEU A 219 29.85 -4.24 4.63
C LEU A 219 28.42 -4.13 5.18
N LEU A 220 27.55 -5.10 4.85
CA LEU A 220 26.18 -5.13 5.37
C LEU A 220 26.13 -5.44 6.86
N MET A 221 27.01 -6.32 7.35
CA MET A 221 27.14 -6.62 8.78
C MET A 221 27.57 -5.39 9.57
N LEU A 222 28.62 -4.69 9.14
CA LEU A 222 29.08 -3.44 9.76
C LEU A 222 27.95 -2.39 9.80
N ARG A 223 27.15 -2.32 8.74
CA ARG A 223 26.03 -1.39 8.68
C ARG A 223 24.89 -1.76 9.63
N LEU A 224 24.60 -3.05 9.79
CA LEU A 224 23.62 -3.54 10.75
C LEU A 224 24.08 -3.24 12.18
N GLU A 225 25.36 -3.42 12.48
CA GLU A 225 25.94 -3.05 13.78
C GLU A 225 25.82 -1.54 14.05
N ASP A 226 26.12 -0.70 13.06
CA ASP A 226 25.93 0.75 13.14
C ASP A 226 24.46 1.15 13.37
N LEU A 227 23.52 0.50 12.68
CA LEU A 227 22.09 0.69 12.89
C LEU A 227 21.65 0.30 14.31
N LEU A 228 22.12 -0.84 14.81
CA LEU A 228 21.83 -1.30 16.17
C LEU A 228 22.45 -0.38 17.22
N GLY A 229 23.67 0.12 16.98
CA GLY A 229 24.35 1.09 17.82
C GLY A 229 23.61 2.42 17.92
N ARG A 230 23.00 2.88 16.82
CA ARG A 230 22.23 4.14 16.77
C ARG A 230 20.82 4.04 17.36
N ARG A 231 20.30 2.83 17.63
CA ARG A 231 18.93 2.63 18.13
C ARG A 231 18.60 3.50 19.36
N PRO A 232 19.43 3.59 20.42
CA PRO A 232 19.12 4.40 21.59
C PRO A 232 19.03 5.90 21.26
N GLU A 233 19.88 6.38 20.35
CA GLU A 233 19.89 7.77 19.89
C GLU A 233 18.62 8.09 19.09
N LEU A 234 18.26 7.21 18.15
CA LEU A 234 17.06 7.36 17.33
C LEU A 234 15.80 7.34 18.20
N VAL A 235 15.68 6.42 19.16
CA VAL A 235 14.56 6.40 20.11
C VAL A 235 14.50 7.68 20.93
N SER A 236 15.64 8.20 21.39
CA SER A 236 15.68 9.48 22.11
C SER A 236 15.21 10.63 21.21
N SER A 237 15.58 10.63 19.93
CA SER A 237 15.13 11.65 18.98
C SER A 237 13.63 11.59 18.71
N VAL A 238 13.05 10.39 18.57
CA VAL A 238 11.61 10.22 18.34
C VAL A 238 10.80 10.71 19.53
N LYS A 239 11.25 10.39 20.74
CA LYS A 239 10.59 10.86 21.98
C LYS A 239 10.64 12.39 22.12
N LEU A 240 11.80 12.99 21.82
CA LEU A 240 11.96 14.45 21.83
C LEU A 240 11.12 15.14 20.74
N ARG A 241 10.89 14.50 19.60
CA ARG A 241 9.94 15.01 18.58
C ARG A 241 8.49 15.00 19.07
N GLN A 242 8.10 14.04 19.89
CA GLN A 242 6.76 14.05 20.50
C GLN A 242 6.63 15.16 21.53
N ASN A 243 7.63 15.30 22.42
CA ASN A 243 7.61 16.22 23.54
C ASN A 243 8.96 16.95 23.70
N PRO A 244 9.16 18.08 23.01
CA PRO A 244 10.43 18.82 23.04
C PRO A 244 10.80 19.32 24.45
N HIS A 245 9.81 19.54 25.30
CA HIS A 245 9.98 20.08 26.65
C HIS A 245 10.30 19.02 27.72
N ASN A 246 10.43 17.75 27.35
CA ASN A 246 10.68 16.68 28.31
C ASN A 246 12.15 16.67 28.78
N VAL A 247 12.43 17.36 29.89
CA VAL A 247 13.76 17.44 30.51
C VAL A 247 14.33 16.07 30.85
N HIS A 248 13.48 15.10 31.23
CA HIS A 248 13.97 13.77 31.59
C HIS A 248 14.59 13.04 30.40
N GLU A 249 14.00 13.18 29.21
CA GLU A 249 14.49 12.56 27.98
C GLU A 249 15.75 13.26 27.46
N TRP A 250 15.84 14.58 27.59
CA TRP A 250 17.08 15.32 27.35
C TRP A 250 18.22 14.87 28.27
N LEU A 251 17.93 14.63 29.55
CA LEU A 251 18.92 14.10 30.50
C LEU A 251 19.34 12.67 30.16
N GLN A 252 18.41 11.82 29.71
CA GLN A 252 18.74 10.48 29.22
C GLN A 252 19.62 10.55 27.97
N ARG A 253 19.33 11.46 27.04
CA ARG A 253 20.14 11.71 25.85
C ARG A 253 21.55 12.18 26.22
N ALA A 254 21.68 13.13 27.13
CA ALA A 254 22.98 13.62 27.61
C ALA A 254 23.84 12.51 28.26
N LYS A 255 23.22 11.49 28.87
CA LYS A 255 23.94 10.33 29.41
C LYS A 255 24.49 9.42 28.30
N LEU A 256 23.84 9.35 27.15
CA LEU A 256 24.28 8.56 25.99
C LEU A 256 25.53 9.17 25.35
N TYR A 257 25.60 10.51 25.27
CA TYR A 257 26.74 11.22 24.67
C TYR A 257 27.88 11.55 25.65
N LYS A 258 27.93 10.90 26.82
CA LYS A 258 28.97 11.19 27.83
C LYS A 258 30.40 10.98 27.32
N ASP A 259 30.57 10.15 26.30
CA ASP A 259 31.88 9.83 25.73
C ASP A 259 32.21 10.68 24.48
N ASP A 260 31.23 11.32 23.83
CA ASP A 260 31.40 12.08 22.57
C ASP A 260 30.79 13.50 22.63
N VAL A 261 31.56 14.46 23.15
CA VAL A 261 31.16 15.86 23.38
C VAL A 261 30.87 16.65 22.08
N LEU A 262 31.52 16.29 20.97
CA LEU A 262 31.37 16.99 19.69
C LEU A 262 30.02 16.73 19.00
N ILE A 263 29.46 15.52 19.14
CA ILE A 263 28.17 15.16 18.53
C ILE A 263 27.02 15.85 19.29
N ALA A 264 27.15 15.99 20.61
CA ALA A 264 26.15 16.65 21.45
C ALA A 264 25.91 18.13 21.07
N LEU A 265 26.96 18.87 20.71
CA LEU A 265 26.86 20.26 20.26
C LEU A 265 26.25 20.37 18.84
N TRP A 266 26.62 19.47 17.94
CA TRP A 266 26.15 19.48 16.55
C TRP A 266 24.68 19.06 16.39
N VAL A 267 24.21 18.14 17.24
CA VAL A 267 22.81 17.70 17.28
C VAL A 267 21.90 18.76 17.88
N GLY A 268 22.37 19.46 18.92
CA GLY A 268 21.66 20.62 19.48
C GLY A 268 21.38 21.67 18.39
N ASP A 269 22.41 22.14 17.69
CA ASP A 269 22.25 23.20 16.68
C ASP A 269 21.30 22.83 15.52
N ARG A 270 21.27 21.56 15.08
CA ARG A 270 20.32 21.13 14.03
C ARG A 270 18.87 21.21 14.46
N GLU A 271 18.56 20.81 15.70
CA GLU A 271 17.19 20.80 16.22
C GLU A 271 16.69 22.21 16.61
N TRP A 272 17.59 23.14 16.99
CA TRP A 272 17.24 24.56 17.18
C TRP A 272 17.10 25.32 15.85
N SER A 273 17.69 24.83 14.76
CA SER A 273 17.66 25.46 13.43
C SER A 273 16.46 25.08 12.55
N THR A 274 15.67 24.07 12.94
CA THR A 274 14.43 23.76 12.22
C THR A 274 13.33 24.78 12.59
N PRO A 275 12.75 25.50 11.62
CA PRO A 275 11.74 26.52 11.87
C PRO A 275 10.38 25.85 12.15
N GLN A 276 10.26 25.16 13.27
CA GLN A 276 8.96 24.80 13.86
C GLN A 276 8.54 25.78 14.97
N TRP A 277 9.38 26.78 15.28
CA TRP A 277 9.16 27.79 16.33
C TRP A 277 8.73 29.16 15.79
N SER A 278 8.08 29.20 14.61
CA SER A 278 7.51 30.44 14.08
C SER A 278 6.15 30.19 13.45
N GLY A 279 5.07 30.41 14.22
CA GLY A 279 3.69 30.46 13.73
C GLY A 279 2.79 29.41 14.37
#